data_AF-A0A7C3XK76-F1
#
_entry.id   AF-A0A7C3XK76-F1
#
_cell.length_a   1.000
_cell.length_b   1.000
_cell.length_c   1.000
_cell.angle_alpha   90.00
_cell.angle_beta   90.00
_cell.angle_gamma   90.00
#
_symmetry.space_group_name_H-M   'P 1'
#
loop_
_entity.id
_entity.type
_entity.pdbx_description
1 polymer ?
#
loop_
_entity_poly.entity_id
_entity_poly.type
_entity_poly.pdbx_seq_one_letter_code
_entity_poly.pdbx_strand_id
1 'polypeptide(L)'
;MSKPRVCPRCGATVGENARFCASCGLTLVAAKPPPTPPPRTSQQQPRAQKPLPTIAVPRTRQTVAPPPPPPSQITKCLNCGKDVAPGTKYCPSCGYNIEAAAKRIASSKSRDKGLYFGEKKKFFSFEGYQLEGVGNLAILLIVWGVWDITAALLSLVEQTGGRIVVLWLPLTPDSSESLIPTVVFLAIGALLILIAMGLLLVKPFAFWSGITVSIVLIPLSLFQIIHGLKGEFKTTPTGTHQMDNIMMGLIGIMVAAVTLLQFLRTKKYFTGGEA
;
A
#
# COMPACT_ATOMS: atom_id res chain seq x y z
N MET A 1 30.52 -11.15 -38.79
CA MET A 1 29.81 -12.43 -38.58
C MET A 1 30.50 -13.16 -37.44
N SER A 2 29.78 -13.38 -36.35
CA SER A 2 30.26 -13.99 -35.11
C SER A 2 30.14 -15.52 -35.16
N LYS A 3 31.10 -16.25 -34.56
CA LYS A 3 31.23 -17.72 -34.70
C LYS A 3 30.40 -18.43 -33.61
N PRO A 4 29.44 -19.31 -33.97
CA PRO A 4 28.64 -20.01 -32.97
C PRO A 4 29.49 -20.99 -32.16
N ARG A 5 29.17 -21.12 -30.88
CA ARG A 5 29.88 -21.99 -29.91
C ARG A 5 28.97 -23.13 -29.45
N VAL A 6 29.55 -24.28 -29.11
CA VAL A 6 28.79 -25.50 -28.81
C VAL A 6 28.80 -25.80 -27.32
N CYS A 7 27.64 -26.19 -26.76
CA CYS A 7 27.53 -26.56 -25.35
C CYS A 7 28.30 -27.86 -25.06
N PRO A 8 29.22 -27.89 -24.09
CA PRO A 8 30.01 -29.09 -23.80
C PRO A 8 29.21 -30.23 -23.16
N ARG A 9 28.02 -29.95 -22.60
CA ARG A 9 27.20 -30.98 -21.94
C ARG A 9 26.22 -31.68 -22.86
N CYS A 10 25.65 -30.97 -23.85
CA CYS A 10 24.59 -31.52 -24.70
C CYS A 10 24.82 -31.34 -26.20
N GLY A 11 25.91 -30.70 -26.62
CA GLY A 11 26.25 -30.53 -28.04
C GLY A 11 25.39 -29.51 -28.80
N ALA A 12 24.48 -28.80 -28.13
CA ALA A 12 23.63 -27.80 -28.77
C ALA A 12 24.45 -26.54 -29.13
N THR A 13 24.11 -25.91 -30.25
CA THR A 13 24.69 -24.63 -30.68
C THR A 13 24.15 -23.50 -29.81
N VAL A 14 25.04 -22.63 -29.32
CA VAL A 14 24.74 -21.57 -28.36
C VAL A 14 25.31 -20.24 -28.86
N GLY A 15 24.55 -19.15 -28.65
CA GLY A 15 24.99 -17.80 -28.99
C GLY A 15 26.21 -17.32 -28.20
N GLU A 16 27.01 -16.44 -28.79
CA GLU A 16 28.29 -15.94 -28.25
C GLU A 16 28.20 -15.24 -26.88
N ASN A 17 27.02 -14.79 -26.46
CA ASN A 17 26.81 -14.12 -25.17
C ASN A 17 25.84 -14.84 -24.24
N ALA A 18 25.38 -16.04 -24.61
CA ALA A 18 24.48 -16.80 -23.76
C ALA A 18 25.20 -17.22 -22.47
N ARG A 19 24.64 -16.84 -21.32
CA ARG A 19 25.12 -17.21 -19.99
C ARG A 19 24.75 -18.64 -19.60
N PHE A 20 23.77 -19.21 -20.30
CA PHE A 20 23.21 -20.53 -20.06
C PHE A 20 22.89 -21.21 -21.41
N CYS A 21 22.94 -22.54 -21.46
CA CYS A 21 22.46 -23.32 -22.60
C CYS A 21 20.93 -23.46 -22.55
N ALA A 22 20.23 -23.04 -23.61
CA ALA A 22 18.76 -23.13 -23.69
C ALA A 22 18.24 -24.58 -23.74
N SER A 23 19.06 -25.55 -24.19
CA SER A 23 18.63 -26.95 -24.35
C SER A 23 18.81 -27.79 -23.09
N CYS A 24 19.84 -27.53 -22.27
CA CYS A 24 20.15 -28.35 -21.09
C CYS A 24 20.32 -27.59 -19.78
N GLY A 25 20.27 -26.24 -19.81
CA GLY A 25 20.36 -25.39 -18.62
C GLY A 25 21.78 -25.21 -18.04
N LEU A 26 22.83 -25.72 -18.70
CA LEU A 26 24.21 -25.54 -18.22
C LEU A 26 24.64 -24.06 -18.27
N THR A 27 25.19 -23.55 -17.17
CA THR A 27 25.86 -22.25 -17.08
C THR A 27 27.18 -22.25 -17.86
N LEU A 28 27.37 -21.27 -18.75
CA LEU A 28 28.53 -21.18 -19.67
C LEU A 28 29.50 -20.04 -19.31
N VAL A 29 29.29 -19.35 -18.18
CA VAL A 29 30.17 -18.25 -17.75
C VAL A 29 31.39 -18.83 -17.04
N ALA A 30 32.59 -18.59 -17.59
CA ALA A 30 33.84 -18.89 -16.91
C ALA A 30 34.00 -17.99 -15.67
N ALA A 31 34.33 -18.60 -14.53
CA ALA A 31 34.62 -17.88 -13.30
C ALA A 31 35.84 -16.97 -13.51
N LYS A 32 35.64 -15.65 -13.36
CA LYS A 32 36.75 -14.69 -13.24
C LYS A 32 37.51 -15.02 -11.94
N PRO A 33 38.85 -15.14 -11.93
CA PRO A 33 39.59 -15.34 -10.69
C PRO A 33 39.37 -14.13 -9.76
N PRO A 34 39.29 -14.35 -8.43
CA PRO A 34 39.00 -13.30 -7.46
C PRO A 34 40.10 -12.23 -7.47
N PRO A 35 39.76 -10.93 -7.38
CA PRO A 35 40.76 -9.87 -7.27
C PRO A 35 41.48 -9.96 -5.91
N THR A 36 42.79 -9.88 -5.96
CA THR A 36 43.71 -9.81 -4.82
C THR A 36 43.39 -8.60 -3.93
N PRO A 37 43.39 -8.74 -2.60
CA PRO A 37 43.18 -7.62 -1.68
C PRO A 37 44.39 -6.67 -1.67
N PRO A 38 44.17 -5.34 -1.51
CA PRO A 38 45.26 -4.35 -1.45
C PRO A 38 46.06 -4.43 -0.13
N PRO A 39 47.28 -3.85 -0.09
CA PRO A 39 48.16 -3.90 1.08
C PRO A 39 47.56 -3.13 2.26
N ARG A 40 47.53 -3.75 3.44
CA ARG A 40 47.15 -3.08 4.69
C ARG A 40 48.30 -2.19 5.16
N THR A 41 48.13 -0.89 5.00
CA THR A 41 48.94 0.09 5.74
C THR A 41 48.49 0.09 7.20
N SER A 42 49.42 -0.22 8.09
CA SER A 42 49.26 -0.11 9.53
C SER A 42 49.06 1.36 9.91
N GLN A 43 47.84 1.73 10.31
CA GLN A 43 47.61 2.89 11.17
C GLN A 43 46.65 2.47 12.27
N GLN A 44 47.23 2.29 13.46
CA GLN A 44 46.52 2.17 14.73
C GLN A 44 45.89 3.52 15.09
N GLN A 45 44.61 3.50 15.44
CA GLN A 45 44.01 4.51 16.30
C GLN A 45 43.17 3.82 17.40
N PRO A 46 43.26 4.24 18.67
CA PRO A 46 42.56 3.58 19.78
C PRO A 46 41.11 4.09 19.84
N ARG A 47 40.14 3.18 19.67
CA ARG A 47 38.72 3.49 19.90
C ARG A 47 38.34 3.05 21.30
N ALA A 48 38.02 4.03 22.14
CA ALA A 48 37.35 3.80 23.41
C ALA A 48 36.03 3.03 23.18
N GLN A 49 35.90 1.89 23.84
CA GLN A 49 34.72 1.03 23.74
C GLN A 49 33.60 1.62 24.61
N LYS A 50 32.44 1.88 23.98
CA LYS A 50 31.17 2.03 24.70
C LYS A 50 30.46 0.68 24.64
N PRO A 51 30.09 0.05 25.77
CA PRO A 51 29.40 -1.24 25.76
C PRO A 51 27.99 -1.10 25.18
N LEU A 52 27.62 -2.01 24.28
CA LEU A 52 26.27 -2.15 23.75
C LEU A 52 25.47 -3.12 24.63
N PRO A 53 24.22 -2.83 25.02
CA PRO A 53 23.42 -3.73 25.84
C PRO A 53 22.97 -4.95 25.03
N THR A 54 23.26 -6.13 25.59
CA THR A 54 22.79 -7.43 25.11
C THR A 54 21.36 -7.64 25.63
N ILE A 55 20.36 -7.57 24.75
CA ILE A 55 19.02 -8.08 25.06
C ILE A 55 18.98 -9.54 24.58
N ALA A 56 19.14 -10.44 25.54
CA ALA A 56 18.91 -11.87 25.34
C ALA A 56 17.40 -12.14 25.26
N VAL A 57 16.92 -12.60 24.11
CA VAL A 57 15.57 -13.17 23.98
C VAL A 57 15.70 -14.70 24.11
N PRO A 58 15.07 -15.34 25.11
CA PRO A 58 15.08 -16.79 25.21
C PRO A 58 14.13 -17.39 24.18
N ARG A 59 14.68 -18.16 23.23
CA ARG A 59 13.93 -18.82 22.17
C ARG A 59 13.71 -20.29 22.52
N THR A 60 12.69 -20.58 23.33
CA THR A 60 12.27 -21.97 23.56
C THR A 60 11.42 -22.42 22.37
N ARG A 61 12.07 -23.05 21.39
CA ARG A 61 11.39 -23.69 20.26
C ARG A 61 10.84 -25.03 20.71
N GLN A 62 9.58 -25.08 21.12
CA GLN A 62 8.87 -26.34 21.34
C GLN A 62 8.71 -27.05 19.99
N THR A 63 9.39 -28.18 19.82
CA THR A 63 9.14 -29.16 18.76
C THR A 63 8.03 -30.09 19.23
N VAL A 64 6.80 -29.87 18.78
CA VAL A 64 5.77 -30.91 18.78
C VAL A 64 5.77 -31.54 17.39
N ALA A 65 6.09 -32.82 17.31
CA ALA A 65 6.04 -33.59 16.07
C ALA A 65 4.58 -33.75 15.62
N PRO A 66 4.25 -33.58 14.32
CA PRO A 66 2.91 -33.84 13.83
C PRO A 66 2.57 -35.34 13.87
N PRO A 67 1.32 -35.73 14.15
CA PRO A 67 0.90 -37.13 14.17
C PRO A 67 1.02 -37.77 12.78
N PRO A 68 1.29 -39.10 12.70
CA PRO A 68 1.49 -39.79 11.44
C PRO A 68 0.20 -39.77 10.58
N PRO A 69 0.30 -39.49 9.27
CA PRO A 69 -0.85 -39.50 8.39
C PRO A 69 -1.37 -40.93 8.17
N PRO A 70 -2.70 -41.11 8.04
CA PRO A 70 -3.30 -42.42 7.78
C PRO A 70 -2.82 -43.00 6.44
N PRO A 71 -2.65 -44.33 6.32
CA PRO A 71 -2.14 -44.95 5.11
C PRO A 71 -3.09 -44.74 3.94
N SER A 72 -2.60 -44.04 2.89
CA SER A 72 -3.32 -43.87 1.63
C SER A 72 -3.32 -45.20 0.86
N GLN A 73 -4.48 -45.84 0.77
CA GLN A 73 -4.65 -47.13 0.10
C GLN A 73 -4.71 -46.92 -1.42
N ILE A 74 -3.56 -47.00 -2.10
CA ILE A 74 -3.49 -47.04 -3.56
C ILE A 74 -3.76 -48.49 -3.99
N THR A 75 -4.94 -48.77 -4.54
CA THR A 75 -5.35 -50.13 -4.95
C THR A 75 -4.80 -50.56 -6.32
N LYS A 76 -4.31 -49.61 -7.14
CA LYS A 76 -3.77 -49.88 -8.50
C LYS A 76 -2.41 -49.21 -8.72
N CYS A 77 -1.48 -49.93 -9.35
CA CYS A 77 -0.17 -49.38 -9.68
C CYS A 77 -0.25 -48.32 -10.79
N LEU A 78 0.32 -47.13 -10.55
CA LEU A 78 0.32 -46.03 -11.53
C LEU A 78 1.24 -46.27 -12.74
N ASN A 79 2.15 -47.23 -12.65
CA ASN A 79 3.09 -47.53 -13.73
C ASN A 79 2.59 -48.66 -14.65
N CYS A 80 2.08 -49.75 -14.07
CA CYS A 80 1.67 -50.94 -14.85
C CYS A 80 0.18 -51.28 -14.79
N GLY A 81 -0.62 -50.54 -13.99
CA GLY A 81 -2.07 -50.70 -13.91
C GLY A 81 -2.58 -51.92 -13.13
N LYS A 82 -1.71 -52.85 -12.71
CA LYS A 82 -2.12 -54.04 -11.94
C LYS A 82 -2.53 -53.70 -10.51
N ASP A 83 -3.41 -54.53 -9.95
CA ASP A 83 -3.90 -54.38 -8.59
C ASP A 83 -2.78 -54.64 -7.58
N VAL A 84 -2.77 -53.84 -6.51
CA VAL A 84 -1.75 -53.91 -5.48
C VAL A 84 -2.40 -53.90 -4.10
N ALA A 85 -1.92 -54.78 -3.22
CA ALA A 85 -2.38 -54.86 -1.84
C ALA A 85 -2.01 -53.59 -1.05
N PRO A 86 -2.91 -53.09 -0.18
CA PRO A 86 -2.66 -51.90 0.62
C PRO A 86 -1.47 -52.13 1.57
N GLY A 87 -0.56 -51.16 1.64
CA GLY A 87 0.61 -51.19 2.54
C GLY A 87 1.90 -51.79 1.95
N THR A 88 1.91 -52.20 0.67
CA THR A 88 3.14 -52.68 0.01
C THR A 88 4.05 -51.53 -0.43
N LYS A 89 5.37 -51.68 -0.22
CA LYS A 89 6.36 -50.65 -0.57
C LYS A 89 6.64 -50.56 -2.07
N TYR A 90 6.62 -51.71 -2.74
CA TYR A 90 6.89 -51.85 -4.18
C TYR A 90 5.83 -52.71 -4.85
N CYS A 91 5.52 -52.43 -6.12
CA CYS A 91 4.63 -53.24 -6.93
C CYS A 91 5.27 -54.61 -7.22
N PRO A 92 4.59 -55.74 -6.89
CA PRO A 92 5.15 -57.07 -7.12
C PRO A 92 5.28 -57.43 -8.61
N SER A 93 4.57 -56.75 -9.51
CA SER A 93 4.61 -57.04 -10.94
C SER A 93 5.60 -56.22 -11.76
N CYS A 94 5.96 -55.01 -11.31
CA CYS A 94 6.84 -54.11 -12.10
C CYS A 94 7.95 -53.43 -11.28
N GLY A 95 8.05 -53.69 -9.97
CA GLY A 95 9.06 -53.08 -9.10
C GLY A 95 8.86 -51.60 -8.78
N TYR A 96 7.79 -50.96 -9.26
CA TYR A 96 7.52 -49.54 -9.03
C TYR A 96 7.30 -49.22 -7.54
N ASN A 97 7.93 -48.15 -7.03
CA ASN A 97 7.83 -47.74 -5.63
C ASN A 97 6.53 -46.97 -5.36
N ILE A 98 5.55 -47.68 -4.77
CA ILE A 98 4.21 -47.15 -4.52
C ILE A 98 4.19 -46.26 -3.28
N GLU A 99 5.02 -46.55 -2.28
CA GLU A 99 5.13 -45.71 -1.08
C GLU A 99 5.65 -44.30 -1.43
N ALA A 100 6.65 -44.22 -2.30
CA ALA A 100 7.17 -42.95 -2.82
C ALA A 100 6.14 -42.21 -3.67
N ALA A 101 5.36 -42.92 -4.48
CA ALA A 101 4.28 -42.33 -5.27
C ALA A 101 3.13 -41.80 -4.37
N ALA A 102 2.74 -42.57 -3.36
CA ALA A 102 1.77 -42.16 -2.34
C ALA A 102 2.21 -40.91 -1.59
N LYS A 103 3.48 -40.84 -1.14
CA LYS A 103 4.04 -39.65 -0.49
C LYS A 103 4.04 -38.44 -1.42
N ARG A 104 4.35 -38.63 -2.71
CA ARG A 104 4.28 -37.55 -3.72
C ARG A 104 2.86 -37.05 -3.92
N ILE A 105 1.88 -37.93 -4.04
CA ILE A 105 0.45 -37.57 -4.20
C ILE A 105 -0.11 -36.91 -2.94
N ALA A 106 0.26 -37.39 -1.74
CA ALA A 106 -0.11 -36.75 -0.49
C ALA A 106 0.52 -35.35 -0.37
N SER A 107 1.80 -35.21 -0.77
CA SER A 107 2.48 -33.91 -0.81
C SER A 107 1.91 -32.97 -1.87
N SER A 108 1.48 -33.47 -3.04
CA SER A 108 0.85 -32.66 -4.07
C SER A 108 -0.52 -32.18 -3.63
N LYS A 109 -1.30 -33.00 -2.93
CA LYS A 109 -2.62 -32.62 -2.40
C LYS A 109 -2.51 -31.57 -1.28
N SER A 110 -1.44 -31.61 -0.49
CA SER A 110 -1.09 -30.53 0.44
C SER A 110 -0.61 -29.27 -0.27
N ARG A 111 0.06 -29.41 -1.42
CA ARG A 111 0.51 -28.31 -2.26
C ARG A 111 -0.64 -27.70 -3.07
N ASP A 112 -1.71 -28.45 -3.31
CA ASP A 112 -2.92 -28.00 -4.03
C ASP A 112 -3.89 -27.25 -3.11
N LYS A 113 -3.94 -27.58 -1.81
CA LYS A 113 -4.54 -26.69 -0.79
C LYS A 113 -3.68 -25.44 -0.49
N GLY A 114 -2.45 -25.41 -1.02
CA GLY A 114 -1.53 -24.28 -0.97
C GLY A 114 -1.29 -23.61 -2.33
N LEU A 115 -1.89 -24.14 -3.42
CA LEU A 115 -2.13 -23.39 -4.63
C LEU A 115 -3.38 -22.59 -4.35
N TYR A 116 -3.15 -21.50 -3.62
CA TYR A 116 -3.90 -20.28 -3.79
C TYR A 116 -4.36 -20.22 -5.24
N PHE A 117 -5.69 -20.20 -5.40
CA PHE A 117 -6.33 -19.43 -6.44
C PHE A 117 -5.38 -18.29 -6.83
N GLY A 118 -5.06 -18.21 -8.12
CA GLY A 118 -4.37 -17.08 -8.71
C GLY A 118 -5.23 -15.83 -8.61
N GLU A 119 -5.56 -15.40 -7.40
CA GLU A 119 -5.72 -14.01 -7.06
C GLU A 119 -4.36 -13.42 -7.40
N LYS A 120 -4.31 -12.71 -8.52
CA LYS A 120 -3.16 -11.89 -8.88
C LYS A 120 -2.90 -11.01 -7.66
N LYS A 121 -2.03 -11.43 -6.75
CA LYS A 121 -1.28 -10.52 -5.91
C LYS A 121 -0.41 -9.77 -6.89
N LYS A 122 -1.02 -8.78 -7.55
CA LYS A 122 -0.35 -7.65 -8.17
C LYS A 122 0.60 -7.24 -7.07
N PHE A 123 1.88 -7.57 -7.23
CA PHE A 123 2.90 -6.96 -6.42
C PHE A 123 2.53 -5.48 -6.44
N PHE A 124 2.19 -4.95 -5.26
CA PHE A 124 1.80 -3.56 -5.09
C PHE A 124 3.02 -2.76 -5.52
N SER A 125 3.13 -2.50 -6.83
CA SER A 125 4.24 -1.74 -7.37
C SER A 125 3.98 -0.33 -6.90
N PHE A 126 4.82 0.09 -5.97
CA PHE A 126 4.81 1.43 -5.40
C PHE A 126 4.88 2.51 -6.50
N GLU A 127 5.44 2.18 -7.67
CA GLU A 127 5.48 3.05 -8.85
C GLU A 127 4.09 3.34 -9.40
N GLY A 128 3.19 2.35 -9.47
CA GLY A 128 1.81 2.58 -9.92
C GLY A 128 1.05 3.50 -8.98
N TYR A 129 1.29 3.37 -7.67
CA TYR A 129 0.64 4.16 -6.62
C TYR A 129 1.02 5.66 -6.69
N GLN A 130 2.27 5.97 -7.05
CA GLN A 130 2.75 7.34 -7.31
C GLN A 130 2.19 7.91 -8.62
N LEU A 131 2.14 7.09 -9.68
CA LEU A 131 1.73 7.52 -11.03
C LEU A 131 0.23 7.86 -11.14
N GLU A 132 -0.60 7.27 -10.29
CA GLU A 132 -2.05 7.45 -10.37
C GLU A 132 -2.62 8.50 -9.42
N GLY A 133 -1.74 9.25 -8.74
CA GLY A 133 -2.11 10.49 -8.08
C GLY A 133 -2.65 10.32 -6.65
N VAL A 134 -2.53 9.14 -6.02
CA VAL A 134 -2.91 8.99 -4.61
C VAL A 134 -2.05 9.89 -3.71
N GLY A 135 -0.76 10.02 -4.02
CA GLY A 135 0.13 10.97 -3.34
C GLY A 135 -0.33 12.42 -3.52
N ASN A 136 -0.70 12.81 -4.75
CA ASN A 136 -1.19 14.16 -5.04
C ASN A 136 -2.51 14.45 -4.30
N LEU A 137 -3.42 13.48 -4.25
CA LEU A 137 -4.66 13.58 -3.48
C LEU A 137 -4.38 13.76 -1.98
N ALA A 138 -3.46 12.98 -1.41
CA ALA A 138 -3.06 13.13 -0.01
C ALA A 138 -2.45 14.52 0.26
N ILE A 139 -1.57 15.01 -0.62
CA ILE A 139 -0.98 16.35 -0.51
C ILE A 139 -2.07 17.42 -0.56
N LEU A 140 -3.02 17.32 -1.49
CA LEU A 140 -4.13 18.27 -1.61
C LEU A 140 -4.96 18.32 -0.32
N LEU A 141 -5.30 17.15 0.25
CA LEU A 141 -6.02 17.07 1.52
C LEU A 141 -5.21 17.65 2.70
N ILE A 142 -3.89 17.45 2.73
CA ILE A 142 -3.01 18.04 3.75
C ILE A 142 -2.99 19.57 3.62
N VAL A 143 -2.78 20.09 2.41
CA VAL A 143 -2.75 21.54 2.15
C VAL A 143 -4.08 22.17 2.57
N TRP A 144 -5.20 21.54 2.21
CA TRP A 144 -6.53 22.02 2.60
C TRP A 144 -6.75 21.91 4.12
N GLY A 145 -6.37 20.80 4.75
CA GLY A 145 -6.50 20.65 6.19
C GLY A 145 -5.64 21.65 6.98
N VAL A 146 -4.44 21.98 6.50
CA VAL A 146 -3.58 23.01 7.07
C VAL A 146 -4.20 24.39 6.90
N TRP A 147 -4.80 24.68 5.75
CA TRP A 147 -5.55 25.92 5.52
C TRP A 147 -6.69 26.06 6.54
N ASP A 148 -7.51 25.02 6.74
CA ASP A 148 -8.62 25.03 7.69
C ASP A 148 -8.16 25.25 9.14
N ILE A 149 -7.06 24.58 9.55
CA ILE A 149 -6.46 24.79 10.87
C ILE A 149 -5.93 26.22 11.00
N THR A 150 -5.25 26.75 9.97
CA THR A 150 -4.71 28.11 9.99
C THR A 150 -5.83 29.14 10.08
N ALA A 151 -6.91 28.97 9.32
CA ALA A 151 -8.12 29.79 9.39
C ALA A 151 -8.72 29.79 10.80
N ALA A 152 -8.83 28.61 11.43
CA ALA A 152 -9.32 28.50 12.80
C ALA A 152 -8.37 29.15 13.83
N LEU A 153 -7.06 29.06 13.64
CA LEU A 153 -6.11 29.72 14.53
C LEU A 153 -6.14 31.25 14.36
N LEU A 154 -6.29 31.74 13.13
CA LEU A 154 -6.45 33.17 12.85
C LEU A 154 -7.73 33.74 13.46
N SER A 155 -8.83 32.97 13.52
CA SER A 155 -10.07 33.41 14.18
C SER A 155 -9.96 33.55 15.70
N LEU A 156 -8.90 33.00 16.32
CA LEU A 156 -8.60 33.19 17.74
C LEU A 156 -7.81 34.48 18.02
N VAL A 157 -7.17 35.08 17.02
CA VAL A 157 -6.39 36.31 17.20
C VAL A 157 -7.35 37.50 17.32
N GLU A 158 -7.33 38.15 18.48
CA GLU A 158 -8.10 39.39 18.69
C GLU A 158 -7.46 40.54 17.89
N GLN A 159 -8.22 41.12 16.95
CA GLN A 159 -7.84 42.36 16.27
C GLN A 159 -8.63 43.55 16.85
N THR A 160 -8.09 44.76 16.65
CA THR A 160 -8.74 46.03 16.99
C THR A 160 -10.03 46.20 16.16
N GLY A 161 -11.13 45.63 16.65
CA GLY A 161 -12.41 45.55 15.93
C GLY A 161 -13.22 44.27 16.19
N GLY A 162 -12.65 43.27 16.87
CA GLY A 162 -13.32 42.00 17.19
C GLY A 162 -12.57 40.77 16.66
N ARG A 163 -13.12 39.57 16.87
CA ARG A 163 -12.57 38.32 16.31
C ARG A 163 -12.89 38.23 14.81
N ILE A 164 -11.93 37.78 14.02
CA ILE A 164 -12.13 37.51 12.58
C ILE A 164 -13.05 36.28 12.46
N VAL A 165 -14.30 36.48 12.05
CA VAL A 165 -15.19 35.37 11.68
C VAL A 165 -14.83 34.93 10.27
N VAL A 166 -13.93 33.95 10.16
CA VAL A 166 -13.43 33.45 8.85
C VAL A 166 -14.52 32.70 8.08
N LEU A 167 -15.56 32.20 8.75
CA LEU A 167 -16.70 31.58 8.08
C LEU A 167 -17.96 31.55 8.95
N TRP A 168 -19.12 31.78 8.32
CA TRP A 168 -20.43 31.62 8.93
C TRP A 168 -20.96 30.19 8.73
N LEU A 169 -21.50 29.55 9.78
CA LEU A 169 -22.12 28.22 9.71
C LEU A 169 -23.65 28.33 9.84
N PRO A 170 -24.44 27.53 9.07
CA PRO A 170 -25.91 27.58 9.06
C PRO A 170 -26.63 27.38 10.40
N LEU A 171 -25.93 26.91 11.45
CA LEU A 171 -26.52 26.56 12.74
C LEU A 171 -25.82 27.26 13.92
N THR A 172 -24.93 28.21 13.67
CA THR A 172 -24.24 28.93 14.74
C THR A 172 -24.96 30.24 15.05
N PRO A 173 -25.21 30.58 16.33
CA PRO A 173 -25.73 31.89 16.68
C PRO A 173 -24.82 32.98 16.13
N ASP A 174 -25.39 34.09 15.65
CA ASP A 174 -24.67 35.24 15.09
C ASP A 174 -23.78 35.99 16.11
N SER A 175 -23.58 35.45 17.30
CA SER A 175 -22.71 36.05 18.29
C SER A 175 -21.25 35.84 17.88
N SER A 176 -20.53 36.96 17.75
CA SER A 176 -19.08 37.06 17.60
C SER A 176 -18.28 36.38 18.73
N GLU A 177 -18.97 35.88 19.76
CA GLU A 177 -18.43 35.11 20.87
C GLU A 177 -18.41 33.60 20.64
N SER A 178 -19.11 33.08 19.62
CA SER A 178 -19.21 31.64 19.43
C SER A 178 -17.89 31.02 18.94
N LEU A 179 -17.35 30.09 19.74
CA LEU A 179 -16.17 29.30 19.37
C LEU A 179 -16.50 28.15 18.42
N ILE A 180 -17.79 27.91 18.14
CA ILE A 180 -18.27 26.76 17.36
C ILE A 180 -17.63 26.70 15.97
N PRO A 181 -17.61 27.79 15.16
CA PRO A 181 -16.96 27.75 13.85
C PRO A 181 -15.48 27.38 13.95
N THR A 182 -14.77 27.94 14.94
CA THR A 182 -13.35 27.67 15.17
C THR A 182 -13.11 26.17 15.45
N VAL A 183 -13.91 25.58 16.36
CA VAL A 183 -13.81 24.16 16.72
C VAL A 183 -14.13 23.27 15.52
N VAL A 184 -15.14 23.62 14.72
CA VAL A 184 -15.51 22.85 13.52
C VAL A 184 -14.38 22.86 12.49
N PHE A 185 -13.74 24.00 12.22
CA PHE A 185 -12.62 24.06 11.28
C PHE A 185 -11.40 23.28 11.77
N LEU A 186 -11.07 23.35 13.07
CA LEU A 186 -10.01 22.50 13.63
C LEU A 186 -10.34 21.01 13.46
N ALA A 187 -11.58 20.61 13.71
CA ALA A 187 -12.01 19.23 13.55
C ALA A 187 -11.98 18.77 12.10
N ILE A 188 -12.45 19.59 11.15
CA ILE A 188 -12.40 19.30 9.71
C ILE A 188 -10.95 19.21 9.24
N GLY A 189 -10.11 20.19 9.57
CA GLY A 189 -8.71 20.19 9.17
C GLY A 189 -7.93 18.99 9.71
N ALA A 190 -8.13 18.62 10.99
CA ALA A 190 -7.56 17.41 11.56
C ALA A 190 -8.08 16.14 10.88
N LEU A 191 -9.38 16.06 10.60
CA LEU A 191 -9.99 14.92 9.91
C LEU A 191 -9.40 14.74 8.51
N LEU A 192 -9.21 15.83 7.75
CA LEU A 192 -8.62 15.77 6.41
C LEU A 192 -7.17 15.26 6.43
N ILE A 193 -6.37 15.68 7.42
CA ILE A 193 -5.00 15.19 7.60
C ILE A 193 -5.00 13.69 7.96
N LEU A 194 -5.90 13.26 8.84
CA LEU A 194 -6.04 11.84 9.18
C LEU A 194 -6.47 10.99 7.98
N ILE A 195 -7.40 11.50 7.17
CA ILE A 195 -7.80 10.87 5.91
C ILE A 195 -6.60 10.78 4.96
N ALA A 196 -5.82 11.85 4.81
CA ALA A 196 -4.62 11.84 3.98
C ALA A 196 -3.59 10.79 4.43
N MET A 197 -3.30 10.72 5.73
CA MET A 197 -2.44 9.66 6.28
C MET A 197 -3.02 8.27 6.05
N GLY A 198 -4.33 8.09 6.24
CA GLY A 198 -5.01 6.83 5.99
C GLY A 198 -4.95 6.40 4.51
N LEU A 199 -5.03 7.36 3.58
CA LEU A 199 -4.85 7.12 2.16
C LEU A 199 -3.44 6.62 1.86
N LEU A 200 -2.41 7.30 2.40
CA LEU A 200 -0.99 6.90 2.26
C LEU A 200 -0.71 5.50 2.84
N LEU A 201 -1.46 5.10 3.88
CA LEU A 201 -1.42 3.76 4.47
C LEU A 201 -2.34 2.75 3.78
N VAL A 202 -2.95 3.13 2.64
CA VAL A 202 -3.86 2.32 1.83
C VAL A 202 -5.01 1.73 2.64
N LYS A 203 -5.56 2.50 3.59
CA LYS A 203 -6.69 2.08 4.42
C LYS A 203 -8.01 2.29 3.68
N PRO A 204 -8.81 1.25 3.41
CA PRO A 204 -10.09 1.39 2.68
C PRO A 204 -11.07 2.33 3.38
N PHE A 205 -11.09 2.33 4.71
CA PHE A 205 -11.94 3.23 5.49
C PHE A 205 -11.63 4.71 5.22
N ALA A 206 -10.35 5.08 5.11
CA ALA A 206 -9.93 6.45 4.85
C ALA A 206 -10.39 6.94 3.46
N PHE A 207 -10.37 6.04 2.46
CA PHE A 207 -10.87 6.33 1.12
C PHE A 207 -12.37 6.67 1.13
N TRP A 208 -13.18 5.82 1.76
CA TRP A 208 -14.63 6.07 1.83
C TRP A 208 -14.96 7.31 2.65
N SER A 209 -14.28 7.54 3.78
CA SER A 209 -14.47 8.78 4.55
C SER A 209 -14.11 10.02 3.73
N GLY A 210 -13.05 9.96 2.93
CA GLY A 210 -12.65 11.08 2.06
C GLY A 210 -13.68 11.42 0.98
N ILE A 211 -14.31 10.42 0.38
CA ILE A 211 -15.45 10.61 -0.53
C ILE A 211 -16.63 11.25 0.20
N THR A 212 -17.01 10.71 1.36
CA THR A 212 -18.13 11.25 2.16
C THR A 212 -17.90 12.71 2.51
N VAL A 213 -16.70 13.07 3.00
CA VAL A 213 -16.35 14.46 3.33
C VAL A 213 -16.43 15.34 2.08
N SER A 214 -15.90 14.91 0.95
CA SER A 214 -15.97 15.69 -0.30
C SER A 214 -17.41 15.93 -0.76
N ILE A 215 -18.29 14.94 -0.64
CA ILE A 215 -19.72 15.07 -0.98
C ILE A 215 -20.42 16.05 -0.04
N VAL A 216 -20.11 16.02 1.26
CA VAL A 216 -20.72 16.91 2.28
C VAL A 216 -20.24 18.35 2.14
N LEU A 217 -19.00 18.58 1.69
CA LEU A 217 -18.45 19.92 1.49
C LEU A 217 -19.14 20.69 0.35
N ILE A 218 -19.67 20.01 -0.67
CA ILE A 218 -20.37 20.65 -1.80
C ILE A 218 -21.62 21.43 -1.33
N PRO A 219 -22.61 20.82 -0.64
CA PRO A 219 -23.79 21.56 -0.17
C PRO A 219 -23.43 22.62 0.87
N LEU A 220 -22.42 22.39 1.71
CA LEU A 220 -21.94 23.40 2.66
C LEU A 220 -21.41 24.64 1.92
N SER A 221 -20.63 24.43 0.86
CA SER A 221 -20.06 25.50 0.04
C SER A 221 -21.15 26.23 -0.77
N LEU A 222 -22.11 25.50 -1.34
CA LEU A 222 -23.28 26.10 -1.99
C LEU A 222 -24.09 26.97 -1.04
N PHE A 223 -24.27 26.51 0.20
CA PHE A 223 -24.97 27.26 1.22
C PHE A 223 -24.27 28.58 1.56
N GLN A 224 -22.93 28.58 1.67
CA GLN A 224 -22.14 29.81 1.87
C GLN A 224 -22.37 30.83 0.74
N ILE A 225 -22.38 30.36 -0.53
CA ILE A 225 -22.66 31.22 -1.68
C ILE A 225 -24.07 31.80 -1.58
N ILE A 226 -25.08 30.97 -1.32
CA ILE A 226 -26.48 31.41 -1.21
C ILE A 226 -26.64 32.44 -0.09
N HIS A 227 -25.98 32.22 1.06
CA HIS A 227 -26.02 33.15 2.17
C HIS A 227 -25.34 34.48 1.83
N GLY A 228 -24.16 34.41 1.20
CA GLY A 228 -23.45 35.59 0.71
C GLY A 228 -24.27 36.41 -0.29
N LEU A 229 -25.01 35.75 -1.19
CA LEU A 229 -25.88 36.40 -2.17
C LEU A 229 -27.17 37.00 -1.57
N LYS A 230 -27.66 36.46 -0.45
CA LYS A 230 -28.92 36.89 0.18
C LYS A 230 -28.76 37.91 1.30
N GLY A 231 -27.57 38.05 1.88
CA GLY A 231 -27.33 38.99 2.97
C GLY A 231 -27.55 40.46 2.58
N GLU A 232 -27.89 41.31 3.55
CA GLU A 232 -27.88 42.76 3.36
C GLU A 232 -26.43 43.29 3.41
N PHE A 233 -26.07 44.18 2.49
CA PHE A 233 -24.74 44.81 2.43
C PHE A 233 -24.53 45.73 3.63
N LYS A 234 -24.00 45.21 4.73
CA LYS A 234 -23.41 46.03 5.79
C LYS A 234 -21.96 46.33 5.42
N THR A 235 -21.68 47.58 5.08
CA THR A 235 -20.32 48.06 4.84
C THR A 235 -19.59 48.14 6.19
N THR A 236 -18.77 47.14 6.49
CA THR A 236 -17.79 47.23 7.58
C THR A 236 -16.48 47.82 7.04
N PRO A 237 -15.71 48.55 7.87
CA PRO A 237 -14.44 49.18 7.46
C PRO A 237 -13.37 48.19 6.99
N THR A 238 -13.53 46.89 7.22
CA THR A 238 -12.62 45.81 6.82
C THR A 238 -12.98 45.13 5.49
N GLY A 239 -14.04 45.55 4.80
CA GLY A 239 -14.52 44.92 3.55
C GLY A 239 -15.83 44.17 3.73
N THR A 240 -16.53 43.85 2.64
CA THR A 240 -17.85 43.20 2.72
C THR A 240 -17.68 41.70 3.03
N HIS A 241 -18.09 41.28 4.24
CA HIS A 241 -18.19 39.86 4.65
C HIS A 241 -18.94 38.97 3.65
N GLN A 242 -19.74 39.55 2.77
CA GLN A 242 -20.46 38.84 1.72
C GLN A 242 -19.56 38.35 0.58
N MET A 243 -18.62 39.17 0.11
CA MET A 243 -17.72 38.76 -0.98
C MET A 243 -16.79 37.64 -0.52
N ASP A 244 -16.31 37.70 0.73
CA ASP A 244 -15.50 36.65 1.32
C ASP A 244 -16.27 35.32 1.40
N ASN A 245 -17.53 35.33 1.85
CA ASN A 245 -18.37 34.14 1.90
C ASN A 245 -18.64 33.54 0.50
N ILE A 246 -18.89 34.39 -0.51
CA ILE A 246 -19.08 33.93 -1.90
C ILE A 246 -17.79 33.31 -2.43
N MET A 247 -16.64 33.98 -2.24
CA MET A 247 -15.35 33.49 -2.69
C MET A 247 -14.96 32.18 -2.01
N MET A 248 -15.11 32.08 -0.69
CA MET A 248 -14.85 30.85 0.06
C MET A 248 -15.75 29.70 -0.41
N GLY A 249 -17.03 29.98 -0.67
CA GLY A 249 -17.95 28.98 -1.21
C GLY A 249 -17.56 28.51 -2.61
N LEU A 250 -17.13 29.41 -3.51
CA LEU A 250 -16.67 29.04 -4.85
C LEU A 250 -15.38 28.20 -4.79
N ILE A 251 -14.41 28.61 -3.98
CA ILE A 251 -13.17 27.85 -3.77
C ILE A 251 -13.50 26.48 -3.16
N GLY A 252 -14.40 26.41 -2.18
CA GLY A 252 -14.86 25.18 -1.55
C GLY A 252 -15.48 24.19 -2.54
N ILE A 253 -16.37 24.66 -3.43
CA ILE A 253 -16.94 23.82 -4.51
C ILE A 253 -15.85 23.32 -5.45
N MET A 254 -14.94 24.21 -5.88
CA MET A 254 -13.88 23.84 -6.80
C MET A 254 -12.98 22.76 -6.20
N VAL A 255 -12.54 22.94 -4.94
CA VAL A 255 -11.71 21.95 -4.25
C VAL A 255 -12.46 20.65 -4.02
N ALA A 256 -13.71 20.69 -3.56
CA ALA A 256 -14.52 19.48 -3.33
C ALA A 256 -14.77 18.69 -4.63
N ALA A 257 -14.98 19.38 -5.76
CA ALA A 257 -15.12 18.74 -7.06
C ALA A 257 -13.81 18.10 -7.52
N VAL A 258 -12.68 18.80 -7.39
CA VAL A 258 -11.36 18.27 -7.75
C VAL A 258 -11.00 17.07 -6.86
N THR A 259 -11.20 17.14 -5.54
CA THR A 259 -10.94 16.00 -4.65
C THR A 259 -11.81 14.82 -5.00
N LEU A 260 -13.11 15.02 -5.22
CA LEU A 260 -14.03 13.95 -5.58
C LEU A 260 -13.62 13.26 -6.89
N LEU A 261 -13.23 14.02 -7.91
CA LEU A 261 -12.70 13.46 -9.16
C LEU A 261 -11.43 12.64 -8.94
N GLN A 262 -10.52 13.09 -8.07
CA GLN A 262 -9.31 12.34 -7.73
C GLN A 262 -9.61 11.06 -6.93
N PHE A 263 -10.59 11.08 -6.02
CA PHE A 263 -11.06 9.88 -5.35
C PHE A 263 -11.66 8.88 -6.34
N LEU A 264 -12.49 9.34 -7.28
CA LEU A 264 -13.06 8.48 -8.32
C LEU A 264 -11.98 7.86 -9.20
N ARG A 265 -10.95 8.63 -9.56
CA ARG A 265 -9.78 8.15 -10.32
C ARG A 265 -8.99 7.06 -9.58
N THR A 266 -8.83 7.21 -8.26
CA THR A 266 -8.03 6.30 -7.42
C THR A 266 -8.84 5.13 -6.84
N LYS A 267 -10.16 5.07 -7.08
CA LYS A 267 -11.08 4.06 -6.56
C LYS A 267 -10.58 2.61 -6.68
N LYS A 268 -10.00 2.26 -7.84
CA LYS A 268 -9.57 0.89 -8.14
C LYS A 268 -8.58 0.31 -7.12
N TYR A 269 -7.81 1.17 -6.46
CA TYR A 269 -6.83 0.76 -5.44
C TYR A 269 -7.44 0.36 -4.11
N PHE A 270 -8.60 0.95 -3.78
CA PHE A 270 -9.22 0.78 -2.47
C PHE A 270 -10.40 -0.19 -2.49
N THR A 271 -11.03 -0.39 -3.65
CA THR A 271 -12.18 -1.29 -3.80
C THR A 271 -11.83 -2.67 -4.37
N GLY A 272 -10.56 -2.93 -4.69
CA GLY A 272 -10.11 -4.24 -5.21
C GLY A 272 -10.74 -4.67 -6.54
N GLY A 273 -11.37 -3.74 -7.26
CA GLY A 273 -12.17 -4.05 -8.45
C GLY A 273 -11.29 -4.46 -9.62
N GLU A 274 -11.52 -5.67 -10.12
CA GLU A 274 -11.11 -6.06 -11.47
C GLU A 274 -11.82 -5.14 -12.46
N ALA A 275 -11.04 -4.32 -13.16
CA ALA A 275 -11.48 -3.57 -14.33
C ALA A 275 -11.40 -4.47 -15.57
#